data_AF-A0AA36I907-F1
#
_entry.id   AF-A0AA36I907-F1
#
_cell.length_a   1.000
_cell.length_b   1.000
_cell.length_c   1.000
_cell.angle_alpha   90.00
_cell.angle_beta   90.00
_cell.angle_gamma   90.00
#
_symmetry.space_group_name_H-M   'P 1'
#
loop_
_entity.id
_entity.type
_entity.pdbx_description
1 polymer ?
#
loop_
_entity_poly.entity_id
_entity_poly.type
_entity_poly.pdbx_seq_one_letter_code
_entity_poly.pdbx_strand_id
1 'polypeptide(L)'
;MAFCRSHNETPLSRHATYLQNEAEAEAAMSFPMFTVRLEDALQMICVEPHERLKEKGLLVEFKESLGKAVFVSHQWAEKHHPDPTFAQFSVFQDAMKNILSGRLGCVELNYFTEIVAPEAKPLRTQELRSAKLLIWYDYFSCPQDSKGLESDLAKAIASIPSYVATCSFFFALCPFLEDLATARVLSFSSWAERGWCRLERTICELSEGSWIVVKGVDRLELVVGSQSLTSPICEGEFAVASDKLRFGPVLLAALRRRMQQALSRHDFVTYRVVRSLQNVYLRGLAAVPEMDDVPGFVPSSNEDSASTVERFLYQNGFWNLREVDSAGFLPLHYAALGGQPQLIKAMLEQRADPSREGNLC
;
A
#
# COMPACT_ATOMS: atom_id res chain seq x y z
N MET A 1 37.36 -31.24 9.22
CA MET A 1 36.22 -31.79 8.46
C MET A 1 34.96 -31.23 9.06
N ALA A 2 34.42 -30.17 8.46
CA ALA A 2 33.20 -29.51 8.90
C ALA A 2 32.00 -30.42 8.57
N PHE A 3 31.22 -30.77 9.58
CA PHE A 3 29.91 -31.38 9.39
C PHE A 3 28.98 -30.34 8.74
N CYS A 4 28.78 -30.44 7.43
CA CYS A 4 27.62 -29.83 6.78
C CYS A 4 26.37 -30.52 7.36
N ARG A 5 25.76 -29.92 8.39
CA ARG A 5 24.38 -30.24 8.74
C ARG A 5 23.55 -29.89 7.52
N SER A 6 22.84 -30.87 6.95
CA SER A 6 21.74 -30.60 6.06
C SER A 6 20.85 -29.56 6.74
N HIS A 7 20.70 -28.37 6.15
CA HIS A 7 19.69 -27.43 6.63
C HIS A 7 18.35 -28.15 6.47
N ASN A 8 17.78 -28.61 7.59
CA ASN A 8 16.42 -29.13 7.59
C ASN A 8 15.53 -28.00 7.07
N GLU A 9 14.86 -28.27 5.97
CA GLU A 9 13.94 -27.35 5.32
C GLU A 9 12.85 -26.95 6.33
N THR A 10 12.67 -25.65 6.56
CA THR A 10 11.65 -25.16 7.50
C THR A 10 10.25 -25.31 6.90
N PRO A 11 9.18 -25.37 7.72
CA PRO A 11 7.81 -25.32 7.20
C PRO A 11 7.56 -24.12 6.28
N LEU A 12 8.11 -22.96 6.64
CA LEU A 12 8.05 -21.74 5.82
C LEU A 12 8.75 -21.92 4.47
N SER A 13 9.96 -22.50 4.45
CA SER A 13 10.70 -22.76 3.21
C SER A 13 9.96 -23.73 2.29
N ARG A 14 9.35 -24.80 2.83
CA ARG A 14 8.51 -25.71 2.04
C ARG A 14 7.30 -25.00 1.46
N HIS A 15 6.65 -24.14 2.24
CA HIS A 15 5.50 -23.38 1.78
C HIS A 15 5.87 -22.36 0.69
N ALA A 16 7.03 -21.71 0.81
CA ALA A 16 7.58 -20.84 -0.24
C ALA A 16 7.81 -21.59 -1.56
N THR A 17 8.40 -22.78 -1.51
CA THR A 17 8.57 -23.65 -2.69
C THR A 17 7.23 -24.05 -3.31
N TYR A 18 6.21 -24.32 -2.49
CA TYR A 18 4.85 -24.58 -2.98
C TYR A 18 4.27 -23.38 -3.73
N LEU A 19 4.31 -22.18 -3.13
CA LEU A 19 3.76 -20.96 -3.71
C LEU A 19 4.48 -20.53 -5.00
N GLN A 20 5.78 -20.78 -5.12
CA GLN A 20 6.53 -20.49 -6.35
C GLN A 20 5.99 -21.26 -7.57
N ASN A 21 5.38 -22.42 -7.34
CA ASN A 21 4.82 -23.26 -8.38
C ASN A 21 3.32 -23.01 -8.63
N GLU A 22 2.66 -22.18 -7.81
CA GLU A 22 1.29 -21.75 -8.05
C GLU A 22 1.24 -20.44 -8.85
N ALA A 23 0.26 -20.34 -9.75
CA ALA A 23 -0.02 -19.08 -10.43
C ALA A 23 -0.60 -18.07 -9.42
N GLU A 24 -0.08 -16.85 -9.43
CA GLU A 24 -0.59 -15.78 -8.58
C GLU A 24 -2.06 -15.50 -8.93
N ALA A 25 -2.95 -15.64 -7.96
CA ALA A 25 -4.35 -15.33 -8.16
C ALA A 25 -4.50 -13.80 -8.31
N GLU A 26 -4.99 -13.37 -9.47
CA GLU A 26 -5.25 -11.96 -9.74
C GLU A 26 -6.31 -11.42 -8.76
N ALA A 27 -6.07 -10.23 -8.21
CA ALA A 27 -6.99 -9.64 -7.25
C ALA A 27 -8.33 -9.34 -7.94
N ALA A 28 -9.40 -10.01 -7.53
CA ALA A 28 -10.71 -9.89 -8.17
C ALA A 28 -11.19 -8.42 -8.18
N MET A 29 -11.39 -7.87 -9.38
CA MET A 29 -12.04 -6.58 -9.59
C MET A 29 -13.54 -6.80 -9.78
N SER A 30 -14.34 -6.35 -8.82
CA SER A 30 -15.80 -6.47 -8.89
C SER A 30 -16.46 -5.44 -9.83
N PHE A 31 -15.68 -4.45 -10.28
CA PHE A 31 -16.05 -3.49 -11.31
C PHE A 31 -14.85 -3.19 -12.21
N PRO A 32 -15.03 -3.03 -13.54
CA PRO A 32 -13.91 -2.74 -14.45
C PRO A 32 -13.21 -1.43 -14.11
N MET A 33 -11.90 -1.39 -14.26
CA MET A 33 -11.11 -0.18 -14.03
C MET A 33 -11.28 0.78 -15.21
N PHE A 34 -12.04 1.87 -15.05
CA PHE A 34 -12.14 2.92 -16.08
C PHE A 34 -11.09 4.00 -15.88
N THR A 35 -10.55 4.52 -16.99
CA THR A 35 -9.49 5.52 -17.03
C THR A 35 -9.74 6.53 -18.14
N VAL A 36 -9.07 7.68 -18.07
CA VAL A 36 -9.03 8.70 -19.12
C VAL A 36 -7.61 8.79 -19.66
N ARG A 37 -7.41 8.83 -20.98
CA ARG A 37 -6.05 8.99 -21.54
C ARG A 37 -5.48 10.34 -21.11
N LEU A 38 -4.18 10.40 -20.81
CA LEU A 38 -3.54 11.65 -20.39
C LEU A 38 -3.75 12.79 -21.40
N GLU A 39 -3.73 12.49 -22.70
CA GLU A 39 -4.00 13.49 -23.75
C GLU A 39 -5.37 14.15 -23.61
N ASP A 40 -6.41 13.37 -23.30
CA ASP A 40 -7.77 13.86 -23.07
C ASP A 40 -7.85 14.58 -21.71
N ALA A 41 -7.22 14.01 -20.68
CA ALA A 41 -7.17 14.60 -19.34
C ALA A 41 -6.51 15.99 -19.34
N LEU A 42 -5.52 16.24 -20.20
CA LEU A 42 -4.86 17.54 -20.35
C LEU A 42 -5.73 18.61 -21.05
N GLN A 43 -6.82 18.22 -21.71
CA GLN A 43 -7.77 19.13 -22.35
C GLN A 43 -9.00 19.43 -21.48
N MET A 44 -9.16 18.72 -20.36
CA MET A 44 -10.25 18.96 -19.42
C MET A 44 -10.13 20.36 -18.80
N ILE A 45 -11.27 21.03 -18.64
CA ILE A 45 -11.37 22.35 -17.97
C ILE A 45 -12.18 22.29 -16.67
N CYS A 46 -12.79 21.14 -16.40
CA CYS A 46 -13.47 20.78 -15.16
C CYS A 46 -13.38 19.25 -14.98
N VAL A 47 -13.52 18.74 -13.76
CA VAL A 47 -13.64 17.31 -13.50
C VAL A 47 -15.11 16.92 -13.65
N GLU A 48 -15.47 16.21 -14.70
CA GLU A 48 -16.86 15.75 -14.89
C GLU A 48 -17.08 14.36 -14.30
N PRO A 49 -18.31 14.00 -13.88
CA PRO A 49 -18.59 12.68 -13.35
C PRO A 49 -18.47 11.59 -14.42
N HIS A 50 -18.28 10.36 -13.97
CA HIS A 50 -18.11 9.17 -14.79
C HIS A 50 -19.11 9.07 -15.95
N GLU A 51 -20.40 9.26 -15.68
CA GLU A 51 -21.48 9.14 -16.66
C GLU A 51 -21.30 10.13 -17.82
N ARG A 52 -20.88 11.37 -17.55
CA ARG A 52 -20.64 12.38 -18.58
C ARG A 52 -19.42 12.07 -19.42
N LEU A 53 -18.31 11.64 -18.82
CA LEU A 53 -17.14 11.24 -19.60
C LEU A 53 -17.39 9.97 -20.42
N LYS A 54 -18.26 9.07 -19.92
CA LYS A 54 -18.73 7.91 -20.68
C LYS A 54 -19.56 8.31 -21.90
N GLU A 55 -20.53 9.22 -21.73
CA GLU A 55 -21.34 9.78 -22.83
C GLU A 55 -20.47 10.45 -23.90
N LYS A 56 -19.40 11.14 -23.49
CA LYS A 56 -18.43 11.78 -24.41
C LYS A 56 -17.46 10.80 -25.07
N GLY A 57 -17.47 9.52 -24.68
CA GLY A 57 -16.52 8.52 -25.18
C GLY A 57 -15.07 8.74 -24.71
N LEU A 58 -14.87 9.45 -23.60
CA LEU A 58 -13.55 9.76 -23.04
C LEU A 58 -13.08 8.72 -22.02
N LEU A 59 -14.00 7.93 -21.46
CA LEU A 59 -13.66 6.81 -20.57
C LEU A 59 -13.31 5.54 -21.34
N VAL A 60 -12.21 4.92 -20.92
CA VAL A 60 -11.70 3.68 -21.48
C VAL A 60 -11.53 2.66 -20.36
N GLU A 61 -12.05 1.45 -20.57
CA GLU A 61 -11.75 0.30 -19.71
C GLU A 61 -10.27 -0.05 -19.84
N PHE A 62 -9.53 0.05 -18.74
CA PHE A 62 -8.09 -0.13 -18.71
C PHE A 62 -7.71 -1.58 -19.04
N LYS A 63 -6.69 -1.71 -19.89
CA LYS A 63 -6.00 -2.95 -20.21
C LYS A 63 -4.52 -2.63 -20.29
N GLU A 64 -3.66 -3.52 -19.80
CA GLU A 64 -2.20 -3.30 -19.82
C GLU A 64 -1.66 -3.03 -21.23
N SER A 65 -2.31 -3.58 -22.26
CA SER A 65 -1.97 -3.35 -23.67
C SER A 65 -2.18 -1.90 -24.14
N LEU A 66 -2.96 -1.09 -23.41
CA LEU A 66 -3.21 0.32 -23.74
C LEU A 66 -2.08 1.25 -23.28
N GLY A 67 -1.35 0.88 -22.23
CA GLY A 67 -0.33 1.70 -21.61
C GLY A 67 -0.20 1.48 -20.11
N LYS A 68 0.32 2.47 -19.41
CA LYS A 68 0.53 2.45 -17.96
C LYS A 68 -0.57 3.25 -17.25
N ALA A 69 -1.23 2.64 -16.26
CA ALA A 69 -2.20 3.37 -15.46
C ALA A 69 -1.51 4.24 -14.40
N VAL A 70 -2.08 5.41 -14.14
CA VAL A 70 -1.68 6.37 -13.12
C VAL A 70 -2.82 6.53 -12.14
N PHE A 71 -2.62 6.13 -10.89
CA PHE A 71 -3.57 6.38 -9.81
C PHE A 71 -3.37 7.79 -9.27
N VAL A 72 -4.39 8.64 -9.34
CA VAL A 72 -4.35 9.99 -8.75
C VAL A 72 -5.20 10.00 -7.48
N SER A 73 -4.55 9.83 -6.33
CA SER A 73 -5.16 10.00 -5.02
C SER A 73 -5.25 11.48 -4.68
N HIS A 74 -6.39 11.95 -4.20
CA HIS A 74 -6.62 13.36 -3.85
C HIS A 74 -7.62 13.47 -2.70
N GLN A 75 -7.71 14.66 -2.10
CA GLN A 75 -8.70 14.95 -1.09
C GLN A 75 -9.92 15.63 -1.73
N TRP A 76 -11.11 15.08 -1.49
CA TRP A 76 -12.36 15.75 -1.86
C TRP A 76 -12.49 17.10 -1.13
N ALA A 77 -12.62 18.17 -1.91
CA ALA A 77 -12.84 19.53 -1.42
C ALA A 77 -14.27 19.73 -0.87
N GLU A 78 -15.28 19.18 -1.56
CA GLU A 78 -16.68 19.28 -1.15
C GLU A 78 -17.37 17.91 -1.07
N LYS A 79 -18.58 17.87 -0.50
CA LYS A 79 -19.36 16.63 -0.34
C LYS A 79 -19.81 16.01 -1.67
N HIS A 80 -20.12 16.84 -2.66
CA HIS A 80 -20.75 16.39 -3.92
C HIS A 80 -19.81 16.49 -5.13
N HIS A 81 -18.68 17.17 -4.96
CA HIS A 81 -17.71 17.33 -6.02
C HIS A 81 -16.29 17.38 -5.42
N PRO A 82 -15.34 16.59 -5.93
CA PRO A 82 -13.99 16.54 -5.37
C PRO A 82 -13.19 17.82 -5.62
N ASP A 83 -13.39 18.47 -6.77
CA ASP A 83 -12.62 19.64 -7.20
C ASP A 83 -13.50 20.63 -8.00
N PRO A 84 -14.45 21.31 -7.35
CA PRO A 84 -15.52 22.09 -8.01
C PRO A 84 -15.00 23.27 -8.83
N THR A 85 -13.84 23.81 -8.45
CA THR A 85 -13.18 24.94 -9.13
C THR A 85 -12.07 24.49 -10.08
N PHE A 86 -11.85 23.18 -10.23
CA PHE A 86 -10.76 22.59 -11.00
C PHE A 86 -9.35 23.00 -10.51
N ALA A 87 -9.26 23.48 -9.27
CA ALA A 87 -8.03 24.03 -8.71
C ALA A 87 -7.01 22.94 -8.36
N GLN A 88 -7.46 21.74 -7.99
CA GLN A 88 -6.54 20.62 -7.72
C GLN A 88 -6.06 19.98 -9.02
N PHE A 89 -6.99 19.62 -9.90
CA PHE A 89 -6.69 18.88 -11.12
C PHE A 89 -5.91 19.71 -12.13
N SER A 90 -6.09 21.04 -12.16
CA SER A 90 -5.23 21.94 -12.96
C SER A 90 -3.77 21.89 -12.53
N VAL A 91 -3.48 21.78 -11.22
CA VAL A 91 -2.09 21.59 -10.74
C VAL A 91 -1.51 20.27 -11.26
N PHE A 92 -2.30 19.18 -11.25
CA PHE A 92 -1.89 17.91 -11.84
C PHE A 92 -1.61 18.06 -13.35
N GLN A 93 -2.51 18.71 -14.10
CA GLN A 93 -2.31 18.94 -15.53
C GLN A 93 -1.01 19.71 -15.81
N ASP A 94 -0.76 20.80 -15.09
CA ASP A 94 0.41 21.63 -15.32
C ASP A 94 1.71 20.95 -14.89
N ALA A 95 1.68 20.16 -13.81
CA ALA A 95 2.78 19.27 -13.45
C ALA A 95 3.09 18.25 -14.56
N MET A 96 2.05 17.61 -15.12
CA MET A 96 2.23 16.67 -16.24
C MET A 96 2.73 17.36 -17.51
N LYS A 97 2.28 18.59 -17.82
CA LYS A 97 2.82 19.40 -18.94
C LYS A 97 4.32 19.71 -18.73
N ASN A 98 4.75 20.02 -17.51
CA ASN A 98 6.16 20.23 -17.19
C ASN A 98 7.00 18.96 -17.35
N ILE A 99 6.45 17.79 -16.98
CA ILE A 99 7.08 16.49 -17.20
C ILE A 99 7.21 16.19 -18.69
N LEU A 100 6.13 16.34 -19.46
CA LEU A 100 6.06 16.01 -20.89
C LEU A 100 6.94 16.92 -21.76
N SER A 101 7.00 18.22 -21.43
CA SER A 101 7.87 19.17 -22.12
C SER A 101 9.36 18.99 -21.79
N GLY A 102 9.69 18.14 -20.81
CA GLY A 102 11.06 17.93 -20.34
C GLY A 102 11.58 19.03 -19.40
N ARG A 103 10.75 20.01 -19.03
CA ARG A 103 11.09 21.05 -18.07
C ARG A 103 11.43 20.46 -16.69
N LEU A 104 10.69 19.44 -16.27
CA LEU A 104 10.99 18.66 -15.07
C LEU A 104 11.69 17.36 -15.50
N GLY A 105 13.02 17.28 -15.35
CA GLY A 105 13.83 16.12 -15.78
C GLY A 105 13.83 14.94 -14.80
N CYS A 106 13.58 15.22 -13.52
CA CYS A 106 13.56 14.25 -12.43
C CYS A 106 12.58 14.68 -11.34
N VAL A 107 12.07 13.72 -10.59
CA VAL A 107 11.34 13.92 -9.33
C VAL A 107 12.28 13.52 -8.20
N GLU A 108 12.67 14.50 -7.38
CA GLU A 108 13.62 14.33 -6.28
C GLU A 108 13.00 13.58 -5.11
N LEU A 109 13.84 12.93 -4.29
CA LEU A 109 13.40 12.27 -3.07
C LEU A 109 12.89 13.29 -2.05
N ASN A 110 11.90 12.92 -1.24
CA ASN A 110 11.62 13.70 -0.05
C ASN A 110 12.67 13.45 1.06
N TYR A 111 12.80 14.42 1.96
CA TYR A 111 13.77 14.36 3.07
C TYR A 111 13.66 13.08 3.91
N PHE A 112 12.43 12.58 4.13
CA PHE A 112 12.23 11.35 4.88
C PHE A 112 12.82 10.14 4.16
N THR A 113 12.60 10.03 2.84
CA THR A 113 13.12 8.95 2.01
C THR A 113 14.64 8.95 1.96
N GLU A 114 15.27 10.13 1.88
CA GLU A 114 16.73 10.25 1.92
C GLU A 114 17.33 9.66 3.21
N ILE A 115 16.59 9.70 4.33
CA ILE A 115 17.02 9.14 5.61
C ILE A 115 16.77 7.64 5.69
N VAL A 116 15.56 7.19 5.33
CA VAL A 116 15.12 5.80 5.59
C VAL A 116 15.45 4.83 4.47
N ALA A 117 15.78 5.33 3.27
CA ALA A 117 16.20 4.53 2.13
C ALA A 117 17.38 5.24 1.41
N PRO A 118 18.58 5.27 2.00
CA PRO A 118 19.74 5.99 1.45
C PRO A 118 20.15 5.55 0.04
N GLU A 119 19.78 4.33 -0.36
CA GLU A 119 20.02 3.76 -1.69
C GLU A 119 18.96 4.14 -2.74
N ALA A 120 17.85 4.75 -2.33
CA ALA A 120 16.81 5.22 -3.22
C ALA A 120 17.35 6.28 -4.19
N LYS A 121 16.76 6.35 -5.39
CA LYS A 121 17.17 7.29 -6.43
C LYS A 121 15.99 8.15 -6.88
N PRO A 122 16.24 9.43 -7.24
CA PRO A 122 15.23 10.25 -7.90
C PRO A 122 14.65 9.56 -9.13
N LEU A 123 13.35 9.77 -9.36
CA LEU A 123 12.66 9.19 -10.52
C LEU A 123 12.97 10.01 -11.76
N ARG A 124 13.55 9.39 -12.78
CA ARG A 124 13.74 10.02 -14.10
C ARG A 124 12.38 10.18 -14.76
N THR A 125 11.96 11.42 -15.04
CA THR A 125 10.65 11.67 -15.66
C THR A 125 10.54 11.15 -17.09
N GLN A 126 11.67 10.71 -17.69
CA GLN A 126 11.67 9.97 -18.95
C GLN A 126 10.75 8.75 -18.91
N GLU A 127 10.65 8.05 -17.78
CA GLU A 127 9.78 6.88 -17.64
C GLU A 127 8.29 7.22 -17.84
N LEU A 128 7.87 8.40 -17.38
CA LEU A 128 6.52 8.95 -17.60
C LEU A 128 6.35 9.43 -19.04
N ARG A 129 7.36 10.12 -19.60
CA ARG A 129 7.32 10.63 -20.98
C ARG A 129 7.26 9.54 -22.05
N SER A 130 7.92 8.40 -21.80
CA SER A 130 8.00 7.30 -22.77
C SER A 130 6.77 6.41 -22.78
N ALA A 131 5.83 6.60 -21.85
CA ALA A 131 4.66 5.75 -21.68
C ALA A 131 3.39 6.43 -22.18
N LYS A 132 2.46 5.65 -22.74
CA LYS A 132 1.06 6.06 -22.87
C LYS A 132 0.43 5.97 -21.48
N LEU A 133 0.00 7.10 -20.92
CA LEU A 133 -0.52 7.18 -19.56
C LEU A 133 -2.05 7.23 -19.57
N LEU A 134 -2.67 6.43 -18.71
CA LEU A 134 -4.11 6.37 -18.49
C LEU A 134 -4.41 6.74 -17.04
N ILE A 135 -5.15 7.82 -16.85
CA ILE A 135 -5.40 8.44 -15.55
C ILE A 135 -6.62 7.77 -14.91
N TRP A 136 -6.42 7.23 -13.72
CA TRP A 136 -7.50 6.83 -12.82
C TRP A 136 -7.70 7.94 -11.78
N TYR A 137 -8.94 8.39 -11.62
CA TYR A 137 -9.35 9.40 -10.66
C TYR A 137 -10.77 9.06 -10.21
N ASP A 138 -10.98 8.86 -8.91
CA ASP A 138 -12.19 8.25 -8.35
C ASP A 138 -13.52 8.80 -8.91
N TYR A 139 -13.65 10.11 -9.09
CA TYR A 139 -14.89 10.75 -9.52
C TYR A 139 -15.32 10.44 -10.94
N PHE A 140 -14.36 10.38 -11.88
CA PHE A 140 -14.66 10.00 -13.26
C PHE A 140 -14.41 8.52 -13.56
N SER A 141 -13.59 7.85 -12.76
CA SER A 141 -13.31 6.42 -12.91
C SER A 141 -14.38 5.54 -12.26
N CYS A 142 -15.14 6.05 -11.29
CA CYS A 142 -16.23 5.33 -10.63
C CYS A 142 -17.60 5.97 -10.93
N PRO A 143 -18.67 5.18 -11.16
CA PRO A 143 -20.03 5.71 -11.37
C PRO A 143 -20.51 6.55 -10.19
N GLN A 144 -21.15 7.70 -10.42
CA GLN A 144 -21.64 8.59 -9.36
C GLN A 144 -23.16 8.49 -9.12
N ASP A 145 -23.92 8.07 -10.13
CA ASP A 145 -25.40 8.04 -10.07
C ASP A 145 -25.97 6.72 -9.52
N SER A 146 -25.12 5.73 -9.27
CA SER A 146 -25.54 4.39 -8.86
C SER A 146 -25.77 4.32 -7.34
N LYS A 147 -27.03 4.23 -6.89
CA LYS A 147 -27.40 4.13 -5.46
C LYS A 147 -27.74 2.70 -5.06
N GLY A 148 -27.28 2.27 -3.87
CA GLY A 148 -27.59 0.97 -3.26
C GLY A 148 -26.35 0.13 -2.91
N LEU A 149 -26.54 -0.95 -2.14
CA LEU A 149 -25.44 -1.83 -1.69
C LEU A 149 -24.81 -2.65 -2.83
N GLU A 150 -25.60 -2.98 -3.87
CA GLU A 150 -25.16 -3.67 -5.08
C GLU A 150 -24.90 -2.72 -6.26
N SER A 151 -24.87 -1.41 -5.98
CA SER A 151 -24.60 -0.40 -6.98
C SER A 151 -23.21 -0.59 -7.60
N ASP A 152 -23.06 -0.18 -8.86
CA ASP A 152 -21.76 -0.22 -9.51
C ASP A 152 -20.75 0.70 -8.82
N LEU A 153 -21.20 1.78 -8.17
CA LEU A 153 -20.36 2.59 -7.29
C LEU A 153 -19.81 1.75 -6.12
N ALA A 154 -20.65 0.97 -5.44
CA ALA A 154 -20.20 0.13 -4.33
C ALA A 154 -19.17 -0.93 -4.78
N LYS A 155 -19.36 -1.53 -5.97
CA LYS A 155 -18.39 -2.45 -6.57
C LYS A 155 -17.09 -1.76 -6.98
N ALA A 156 -17.18 -0.55 -7.55
CA ALA A 156 -16.01 0.25 -7.91
C ALA A 156 -15.19 0.64 -6.68
N ILE A 157 -15.85 1.11 -5.61
CA ILE A 157 -15.22 1.40 -4.32
C ILE A 157 -14.54 0.15 -3.74
N ALA A 158 -15.22 -1.01 -3.77
CA ALA A 158 -14.64 -2.26 -3.29
C ALA A 158 -13.42 -2.72 -4.12
N SER A 159 -13.29 -2.24 -5.36
CA SER A 159 -12.22 -2.58 -6.30
C SER A 159 -11.05 -1.59 -6.29
N ILE A 160 -11.15 -0.45 -5.59
CA ILE A 160 -10.05 0.54 -5.43
C ILE A 160 -8.71 -0.13 -5.05
N PRO A 161 -8.66 -1.09 -4.10
CA PRO A 161 -7.41 -1.76 -3.75
C PRO A 161 -6.74 -2.48 -4.93
N SER A 162 -7.55 -3.13 -5.76
CA SER A 162 -7.07 -3.78 -6.97
C SER A 162 -6.61 -2.74 -8.00
N TYR A 163 -7.32 -1.61 -8.14
CA TYR A 163 -6.90 -0.53 -9.04
C TYR A 163 -5.55 0.07 -8.65
N VAL A 164 -5.34 0.35 -7.36
CA VAL A 164 -4.05 0.85 -6.84
C VAL A 164 -2.94 -0.14 -7.17
N ALA A 165 -3.17 -1.43 -6.94
CA ALA A 165 -2.20 -2.48 -7.22
C ALA A 165 -1.86 -2.66 -8.71
N THR A 166 -2.82 -2.40 -9.59
CA THR A 166 -2.65 -2.47 -11.05
C THR A 166 -1.94 -1.23 -11.62
N CYS A 167 -1.98 -0.10 -10.92
CA CYS A 167 -1.36 1.13 -11.40
C CYS A 167 0.17 1.07 -11.41
N SER A 168 0.78 1.54 -12.49
CA SER A 168 2.24 1.63 -12.60
C SER A 168 2.81 2.84 -11.87
N PHE A 169 2.01 3.87 -11.67
CA PHE A 169 2.39 5.06 -10.92
C PHE A 169 1.27 5.47 -9.97
N PHE A 170 1.65 5.95 -8.80
CA PHE A 170 0.75 6.53 -7.81
C PHE A 170 1.13 7.98 -7.55
N PHE A 171 0.18 8.88 -7.72
CA PHE A 171 0.31 10.30 -7.48
C PHE A 171 -0.62 10.70 -6.33
N ALA A 172 -0.06 11.19 -5.24
CA ALA A 172 -0.82 11.92 -4.22
C ALA A 172 -0.88 13.40 -4.63
N LEU A 173 -2.03 13.83 -5.13
CA LEU A 173 -2.30 15.21 -5.51
C LEU A 173 -2.66 16.00 -4.25
N CYS A 174 -1.68 16.74 -3.74
CA CYS A 174 -1.78 17.46 -2.47
C CYS A 174 -1.34 18.93 -2.62
N PRO A 175 -1.92 19.70 -3.57
CA PRO A 175 -1.57 21.09 -3.75
C PRO A 175 -1.94 21.91 -2.52
N PHE A 176 -1.19 22.98 -2.24
CA PHE A 176 -1.55 23.93 -1.19
C PHE A 176 -2.66 24.85 -1.69
N LEU A 177 -3.90 24.56 -1.31
CA LEU A 177 -5.08 25.35 -1.73
C LEU A 177 -5.89 25.77 -0.51
N GLU A 178 -6.25 27.04 -0.45
CA GLU A 178 -7.12 27.57 0.59
C GLU A 178 -8.58 27.46 0.15
N ASP A 179 -9.39 26.79 0.96
CA ASP A 179 -10.84 26.84 0.84
C ASP A 179 -11.34 28.07 1.62
N LEU A 180 -11.64 29.14 0.90
CA LEU A 180 -12.14 30.40 1.45
C LEU A 180 -13.48 30.24 2.19
N ALA A 181 -14.26 29.19 1.91
CA ALA A 181 -15.55 28.96 2.54
C ALA A 181 -15.42 28.26 3.90
N THR A 182 -14.45 27.34 4.04
CA THR A 182 -14.25 26.57 5.28
C THR A 182 -13.04 27.01 6.09
N ALA A 183 -12.24 27.95 5.57
CA ALA A 183 -10.93 28.35 6.10
C ALA A 183 -9.97 27.16 6.29
N ARG A 184 -10.21 26.05 5.58
CA ARG A 184 -9.34 24.88 5.60
C ARG A 184 -8.33 24.99 4.45
N VAL A 185 -7.15 24.44 4.70
CA VAL A 185 -6.08 24.37 3.71
C VAL A 185 -5.94 22.93 3.28
N LEU A 186 -6.19 22.66 1.99
CA LEU A 186 -5.80 21.41 1.36
C LEU A 186 -4.29 21.37 1.25
N SER A 187 -3.69 20.29 1.70
CA SER A 187 -2.24 20.08 1.71
C SER A 187 -1.91 18.61 1.86
N PHE A 188 -0.62 18.27 1.85
CA PHE A 188 -0.18 16.92 2.20
C PHE A 188 -0.65 16.48 3.59
N SER A 189 -0.66 17.39 4.58
CA SER A 189 -1.09 17.06 5.95
C SER A 189 -2.57 16.69 5.98
N SER A 190 -3.44 17.51 5.39
CA SER A 190 -4.89 17.26 5.38
C SER A 190 -5.24 16.01 4.57
N TRP A 191 -4.53 15.75 3.46
CA TRP A 191 -4.68 14.52 2.69
C TRP A 191 -4.27 13.28 3.51
N ALA A 192 -3.13 13.35 4.21
CA ALA A 192 -2.61 12.26 5.02
C ALA A 192 -3.46 11.95 6.26
N GLU A 193 -4.37 12.84 6.65
CA GLU A 193 -5.34 12.62 7.73
C GLU A 193 -6.55 11.78 7.26
N ARG A 194 -6.88 11.76 5.97
CA ARG A 194 -8.09 11.10 5.45
C ARG A 194 -7.94 9.57 5.42
N GLY A 195 -8.93 8.86 5.98
CA GLY A 195 -8.92 7.39 6.06
C GLY A 195 -8.81 6.69 4.70
N TRP A 196 -9.54 7.15 3.69
CA TRP A 196 -9.46 6.61 2.31
C TRP A 196 -8.09 6.86 1.67
N CYS A 197 -7.53 8.06 1.80
CA CYS A 197 -6.20 8.38 1.27
C CYS A 197 -5.09 7.56 1.96
N ARG A 198 -5.20 7.32 3.28
CA ARG A 198 -4.32 6.41 4.01
C ARG A 198 -4.43 4.97 3.49
N LEU A 199 -5.63 4.50 3.17
CA LEU A 199 -5.84 3.17 2.61
C LEU A 199 -5.13 3.03 1.26
N GLU A 200 -5.39 3.97 0.35
CA GLU A 200 -4.77 4.01 -0.99
C GLU A 200 -3.24 4.02 -0.92
N ARG A 201 -2.67 4.92 -0.10
CA ARG A 201 -1.22 4.96 0.15
C ARG A 201 -0.70 3.63 0.68
N THR A 202 -1.35 3.05 1.68
CA THR A 202 -0.92 1.79 2.29
C THR A 202 -0.91 0.65 1.27
N ILE A 203 -1.90 0.59 0.39
CA ILE A 203 -1.98 -0.44 -0.65
C ILE A 203 -0.87 -0.23 -1.69
N CYS A 204 -0.56 1.01 -2.05
CA CYS A 204 0.57 1.34 -2.92
C CYS A 204 1.90 0.88 -2.29
N GLU A 205 2.15 1.25 -1.04
CA GLU A 205 3.36 0.86 -0.30
C GLU A 205 3.48 -0.67 -0.14
N LEU A 206 2.38 -1.36 0.13
CA LEU A 206 2.33 -2.83 0.20
C LEU A 206 2.49 -3.52 -1.16
N SER A 207 2.39 -2.78 -2.28
CA SER A 207 2.59 -3.32 -3.63
C SER A 207 4.03 -3.08 -4.15
N GLU A 208 4.98 -2.79 -3.25
CA GLU A 208 6.38 -2.42 -3.59
C GLU A 208 6.52 -1.11 -4.40
N GLY A 209 5.49 -0.27 -4.39
CA GLY A 209 5.47 0.97 -5.17
C GLY A 209 6.16 2.14 -4.46
N SER A 210 7.01 2.86 -5.20
CA SER A 210 7.29 4.26 -4.90
C SER A 210 6.11 5.13 -5.34
N TRP A 211 5.89 6.25 -4.69
CA TRP A 211 4.78 7.16 -5.04
C TRP A 211 5.23 8.62 -5.07
N ILE A 212 4.51 9.44 -5.83
CA ILE A 212 4.86 10.83 -6.10
C ILE A 212 3.87 11.74 -5.38
N VAL A 213 4.36 12.68 -4.58
CA VAL A 213 3.55 13.74 -3.98
C VAL A 213 3.61 14.96 -4.90
N VAL A 214 2.46 15.44 -5.35
CA VAL A 214 2.34 16.69 -6.12
C VAL A 214 1.87 17.79 -5.17
N LYS A 215 2.81 18.62 -4.69
CA LYS A 215 2.52 19.77 -3.82
C LYS A 215 2.27 21.06 -4.61
N GLY A 216 2.63 21.07 -5.89
CA GLY A 216 2.50 22.19 -6.80
C GLY A 216 2.94 21.83 -8.22
N VAL A 217 2.86 22.80 -9.13
CA VAL A 217 3.14 22.63 -10.57
C VAL A 217 4.59 22.21 -10.86
N ASP A 218 5.53 22.61 -10.02
CA ASP A 218 6.97 22.32 -10.11
C ASP A 218 7.52 21.65 -8.85
N ARG A 219 6.67 21.35 -7.87
CA ARG A 219 7.05 20.74 -6.58
C ARG A 219 6.48 19.33 -6.47
N LEU A 220 7.24 18.40 -7.05
CA LEU A 220 6.97 16.97 -6.96
C LEU A 220 8.05 16.30 -6.13
N GLU A 221 7.66 15.38 -5.25
CA GLU A 221 8.58 14.63 -4.41
C GLU A 221 8.30 13.14 -4.53
N LEU A 222 9.36 12.33 -4.67
CA LEU A 222 9.30 10.88 -4.68
C LEU A 222 9.41 10.36 -3.24
N VAL A 223 8.52 9.45 -2.90
CA VAL A 223 8.53 8.72 -1.63
C VAL A 223 8.82 7.26 -1.90
N VAL A 224 9.83 6.73 -1.20
CA VAL A 224 10.17 5.31 -1.19
C VAL A 224 10.12 4.81 0.25
N GLY A 225 9.56 3.62 0.45
CA GLY A 225 9.34 3.04 1.78
C GLY A 225 7.95 3.32 2.35
N SER A 226 7.68 2.77 3.54
CA SER A 226 6.33 2.77 4.13
C SER A 226 6.15 3.87 5.18
N GLN A 227 5.42 4.94 4.83
CA GLN A 227 4.96 5.93 5.81
C GLN A 227 3.75 5.42 6.60
N SER A 228 3.04 4.42 6.09
CA SER A 228 1.83 3.89 6.72
C SER A 228 2.04 3.27 8.11
N LEU A 229 3.28 2.93 8.48
CA LEU A 229 3.60 2.43 9.84
C LEU A 229 3.35 3.47 10.94
N THR A 230 3.43 4.76 10.60
CA THR A 230 3.24 5.87 11.54
C THR A 230 1.84 6.50 11.45
N SER A 231 1.05 6.08 10.47
CA SER A 231 -0.28 6.64 10.22
C SER A 231 -1.26 5.54 9.81
N PRO A 232 -1.66 4.67 10.76
CA PRO A 232 -2.62 3.60 10.51
C PRO A 232 -3.91 4.11 9.86
N ILE A 233 -4.46 3.32 8.96
CA ILE A 233 -5.63 3.70 8.14
C ILE A 233 -6.84 4.03 9.03
N CYS A 234 -7.09 3.17 10.02
CA CYS A 234 -8.25 3.23 10.89
C CYS A 234 -8.22 4.34 11.95
N GLU A 235 -7.11 5.09 12.02
CA GLU A 235 -6.95 6.30 12.83
C GLU A 235 -7.14 7.58 12.00
N GLY A 236 -7.39 7.47 10.69
CA GLY A 236 -7.70 8.61 9.84
C GLY A 236 -9.12 9.14 10.03
N GLU A 237 -9.39 10.29 9.42
CA GLU A 237 -10.71 10.92 9.37
C GLU A 237 -11.59 10.29 8.29
N PHE A 238 -12.84 9.98 8.67
CA PHE A 238 -13.83 9.36 7.81
C PHE A 238 -15.06 10.26 7.67
N ALA A 239 -15.46 10.56 6.43
CA ALA A 239 -16.73 11.21 6.18
C ALA A 239 -17.92 10.32 6.59
N VAL A 240 -17.77 9.00 6.43
CA VAL A 240 -18.75 7.99 6.85
C VAL A 240 -18.06 6.99 7.76
N ALA A 241 -18.35 7.02 9.05
CA ALA A 241 -17.65 6.20 10.05
C ALA A 241 -17.76 4.68 9.78
N SER A 242 -18.84 4.23 9.13
CA SER A 242 -19.02 2.80 8.79
C SER A 242 -18.12 2.33 7.64
N ASP A 243 -17.49 3.22 6.86
CA ASP A 243 -16.53 2.84 5.82
C ASP A 243 -15.32 2.11 6.41
N LYS A 244 -14.96 2.42 7.66
CA LYS A 244 -13.90 1.74 8.40
C LYS A 244 -14.09 0.22 8.46
N LEU A 245 -15.33 -0.26 8.49
CA LEU A 245 -15.65 -1.70 8.50
C LEU A 245 -15.32 -2.39 7.17
N ARG A 246 -15.27 -1.64 6.07
CA ARG A 246 -14.94 -2.14 4.73
C ARG A 246 -13.45 -2.38 4.55
N PHE A 247 -12.61 -1.72 5.35
CA PHE A 247 -11.17 -1.69 5.16
C PHE A 247 -10.47 -2.94 5.67
N GLY A 248 -11.03 -3.60 6.71
CA GLY A 248 -10.42 -4.79 7.30
C GLY A 248 -10.15 -5.90 6.29
N PRO A 249 -11.18 -6.41 5.58
CA PRO A 249 -10.99 -7.47 4.57
C PRO A 249 -10.02 -7.07 3.45
N VAL A 250 -10.09 -5.82 3.00
CA VAL A 250 -9.22 -5.26 1.96
C VAL A 250 -7.76 -5.27 2.40
N LEU A 251 -7.47 -4.74 3.59
CA LEU A 251 -6.11 -4.62 4.08
C LEU A 251 -5.49 -5.99 4.38
N LEU A 252 -6.29 -6.92 4.91
CA LEU A 252 -5.88 -8.31 5.10
C LEU A 252 -5.51 -8.98 3.77
N ALA A 253 -6.31 -8.76 2.72
CA ALA A 253 -6.00 -9.30 1.39
C ALA A 253 -4.70 -8.71 0.83
N ALA A 254 -4.48 -7.39 0.98
CA ALA A 254 -3.24 -6.73 0.55
C ALA A 254 -2.00 -7.25 1.30
N LEU A 255 -2.10 -7.40 2.64
CA LEU A 255 -1.03 -7.96 3.47
C LEU A 255 -0.71 -9.41 3.08
N ARG A 256 -1.74 -10.26 2.90
CA ARG A 256 -1.57 -11.65 2.45
C ARG A 256 -0.87 -11.73 1.11
N ARG A 257 -1.32 -10.95 0.12
CA ARG A 257 -0.70 -10.92 -1.19
C ARG A 257 0.78 -10.53 -1.09
N ARG A 258 1.08 -9.48 -0.34
CA ARG A 258 2.47 -9.02 -0.14
C ARG A 258 3.35 -10.12 0.51
N MET A 259 2.83 -10.80 1.52
CA MET A 259 3.52 -11.92 2.15
C MET A 259 3.73 -13.11 1.20
N GLN A 260 2.71 -13.49 0.43
CA GLN A 260 2.81 -14.57 -0.56
C GLN A 260 3.80 -14.25 -1.67
N GLN A 261 3.84 -13.01 -2.17
CA GLN A 261 4.83 -12.54 -3.13
C GLN A 261 6.25 -12.60 -2.58
N ALA A 262 6.44 -12.22 -1.32
CA ALA A 262 7.74 -12.33 -0.66
C ALA A 262 8.17 -13.81 -0.57
N LEU A 263 7.25 -14.70 -0.19
CA LEU A 263 7.53 -16.14 -0.12
C LEU A 263 7.83 -16.77 -1.48
N SER A 264 7.08 -16.47 -2.53
CA SER A 264 7.34 -17.03 -3.87
C SER A 264 8.72 -16.62 -4.42
N ARG A 265 9.22 -15.45 -4.00
CA ARG A 265 10.57 -14.94 -4.30
C ARG A 265 11.64 -15.38 -3.31
N HIS A 266 11.30 -16.19 -2.31
CA HIS A 266 12.18 -16.61 -1.21
C HIS A 266 12.76 -15.43 -0.39
N ASP A 267 12.07 -14.29 -0.38
CA ASP A 267 12.39 -13.14 0.45
C ASP A 267 11.75 -13.30 1.84
N PHE A 268 12.39 -14.14 2.67
CA PHE A 268 11.92 -14.43 4.02
C PHE A 268 12.00 -13.22 4.96
N VAL A 269 12.92 -12.28 4.71
CA VAL A 269 13.08 -11.08 5.55
C VAL A 269 11.86 -10.19 5.38
N THR A 270 11.49 -9.87 4.13
CA THR A 270 10.28 -9.09 3.84
C THR A 270 9.03 -9.77 4.38
N TYR A 271 8.90 -11.10 4.17
CA TYR A 271 7.77 -11.87 4.73
C TYR A 271 7.65 -11.65 6.25
N ARG A 272 8.74 -11.83 7.00
CA ARG A 272 8.75 -11.69 8.46
C ARG A 272 8.48 -10.26 8.92
N VAL A 273 9.02 -9.25 8.22
CA VAL A 273 8.75 -7.83 8.49
C VAL A 273 7.27 -7.53 8.32
N VAL A 274 6.68 -7.85 7.17
CA VAL A 274 5.27 -7.60 6.86
C VAL A 274 4.37 -8.36 7.84
N ARG A 275 4.69 -9.63 8.12
CA ARG A 275 3.99 -10.45 9.11
C ARG A 275 4.01 -9.83 10.50
N SER A 276 5.17 -9.36 10.96
CA SER A 276 5.30 -8.76 12.29
C SER A 276 4.52 -7.46 12.40
N LEU A 277 4.52 -6.65 11.33
CA LEU A 277 3.85 -5.35 11.28
C LEU A 277 2.34 -5.44 11.02
N GLN A 278 1.76 -6.63 10.89
CA GLN A 278 0.30 -6.81 10.72
C GLN A 278 -0.50 -6.04 11.78
N ASN A 279 -0.11 -6.12 13.05
CA ASN A 279 -0.78 -5.42 14.16
C ASN A 279 -0.69 -3.89 14.02
N VAL A 280 0.36 -3.37 13.39
CA VAL A 280 0.54 -1.94 13.14
C VAL A 280 -0.40 -1.49 12.03
N TYR A 281 -0.44 -2.20 10.91
CA TYR A 281 -1.33 -1.90 9.79
C TYR A 281 -2.81 -2.04 10.18
N LEU A 282 -3.15 -3.07 10.95
CA LEU A 282 -4.52 -3.42 11.33
C LEU A 282 -4.98 -2.69 12.60
N ARG A 283 -4.15 -1.81 13.16
CA ARG A 283 -4.46 -1.04 14.38
C ARG A 283 -5.76 -0.25 14.19
N GLY A 284 -6.65 -0.34 15.18
CA GLY A 284 -7.93 0.36 15.18
C GLY A 284 -9.06 -0.38 14.46
N LEU A 285 -8.80 -1.54 13.84
CA LEU A 285 -9.87 -2.47 13.41
C LEU A 285 -10.44 -3.21 14.63
N ALA A 286 -11.76 -3.44 14.63
CA ALA A 286 -12.47 -4.05 15.75
C ALA A 286 -12.09 -5.53 15.99
N ALA A 287 -11.66 -6.22 14.93
CA ALA A 287 -11.16 -7.58 14.99
C ALA A 287 -9.97 -7.71 14.02
N VAL A 288 -8.83 -8.13 14.56
CA VAL A 288 -7.65 -8.51 13.77
C VAL A 288 -7.66 -10.03 13.73
N PRO A 289 -8.07 -10.65 12.60
CA PRO A 289 -7.98 -12.11 12.50
C PRO A 289 -6.51 -12.50 12.53
N GLU A 290 -6.18 -13.54 13.30
CA GLU A 290 -4.87 -14.14 13.21
C GLU A 290 -4.68 -14.71 11.80
N MET A 291 -3.55 -14.37 11.19
CA MET A 291 -3.17 -14.91 9.89
C MET A 291 -2.16 -16.03 10.12
N ASP A 292 -2.58 -17.28 10.00
CA ASP A 292 -1.66 -18.41 9.88
C ASP A 292 -1.38 -18.61 8.40
N ASP A 293 -0.33 -17.95 7.92
CA ASP A 293 0.05 -17.99 6.49
C ASP A 293 0.74 -19.31 6.15
N VAL A 294 1.41 -19.95 7.11
CA VAL A 294 2.04 -21.27 6.94
C VAL A 294 1.10 -22.37 7.45
N PRO A 295 0.64 -23.29 6.58
CA PRO A 295 -0.30 -24.34 6.97
C PRO A 295 0.36 -25.46 7.77
N GLY A 296 -0.41 -26.13 8.63
CA GLY A 296 0.00 -27.37 9.29
C GLY A 296 0.70 -27.19 10.65
N PHE A 297 0.51 -26.07 11.33
CA PHE A 297 0.96 -25.90 12.70
C PHE A 297 0.14 -26.78 13.66
N VAL A 298 0.84 -27.51 14.53
CA VAL A 298 0.24 -28.29 15.63
C VAL A 298 1.05 -28.00 16.89
N PRO A 299 0.44 -27.46 17.97
CA PRO A 299 1.16 -27.12 19.19
C PRO A 299 1.65 -28.38 19.92
N SER A 300 2.82 -28.31 20.57
CA SER A 300 3.37 -29.46 21.31
C SER A 300 2.75 -29.63 22.70
N SER A 301 2.18 -28.56 23.25
CA SER A 301 1.58 -28.49 24.58
C SER A 301 0.27 -27.69 24.56
N ASN A 302 -0.57 -27.93 25.55
CA ASN A 302 -1.80 -27.15 25.78
C ASN A 302 -1.53 -25.89 26.63
N GLU A 303 -0.27 -25.54 26.92
CA GLU A 303 0.07 -24.32 27.64
C GLU A 303 0.02 -23.13 26.68
N ASP A 304 -0.82 -22.14 26.97
CA ASP A 304 -1.07 -20.97 26.10
C ASP A 304 0.21 -20.18 25.77
N SER A 305 1.12 -20.02 26.73
CA SER A 305 2.36 -19.25 26.53
C SER A 305 3.40 -20.00 25.69
N ALA A 306 3.62 -21.29 25.96
CA ALA A 306 4.54 -22.13 25.20
C ALA A 306 4.05 -22.32 23.75
N SER A 307 2.76 -22.58 23.57
CA SER A 307 2.14 -22.72 22.25
C SER A 307 2.21 -21.42 21.42
N THR A 308 2.13 -20.25 22.05
CA THR A 308 2.26 -18.96 21.36
C THR A 308 3.66 -18.75 20.79
N VAL A 309 4.72 -19.07 21.55
CA VAL A 309 6.11 -18.95 21.06
C VAL A 309 6.40 -19.97 19.97
N GLU A 310 5.95 -21.22 20.14
CA GLU A 310 6.07 -22.27 19.12
C GLU A 310 5.40 -21.88 17.80
N ARG A 311 4.19 -21.35 17.88
CA ARG A 311 3.46 -20.85 16.70
C ARG A 311 4.20 -19.71 16.03
N PHE A 312 4.71 -18.76 16.80
CA PHE A 312 5.48 -17.65 16.25
C PHE A 312 6.72 -18.14 15.50
N LEU A 313 7.49 -19.04 16.10
CA LEU A 313 8.67 -19.64 15.47
C LEU A 313 8.30 -20.41 14.20
N TYR A 314 7.24 -21.22 14.26
CA TYR A 314 6.74 -21.99 13.13
C TYR A 314 6.35 -21.09 11.95
N GLN A 315 5.52 -20.08 12.21
CA GLN A 315 5.03 -19.17 11.18
C GLN A 315 6.16 -18.31 10.60
N ASN A 316 7.17 -17.95 11.38
CA ASN A 316 8.33 -17.19 10.89
C ASN A 316 9.47 -18.09 10.35
N GLY A 317 9.29 -19.40 10.36
CA GLY A 317 10.27 -20.36 9.85
C GLY A 317 11.57 -20.39 10.64
N PHE A 318 11.52 -20.22 11.96
CA PHE A 318 12.66 -20.34 12.86
C PHE A 318 12.58 -21.65 13.65
N TRP A 319 13.74 -22.29 13.89
CA TRP A 319 13.80 -23.50 14.71
C TRP A 319 13.89 -23.19 16.21
N ASN A 320 14.46 -22.05 16.58
CA ASN A 320 14.63 -21.63 17.97
C ASN A 320 14.86 -20.11 18.10
N LEU A 321 14.80 -19.61 19.34
CA LEU A 321 14.91 -18.18 19.68
C LEU A 321 16.29 -17.55 19.43
N ARG A 322 17.33 -18.34 19.15
CA ARG A 322 18.71 -17.86 18.92
C ARG A 322 19.12 -17.86 17.46
N GLU A 323 18.26 -18.35 16.58
CA GLU A 323 18.50 -18.34 15.14
C GLU A 323 18.51 -16.90 14.63
N VAL A 324 19.45 -16.64 13.73
CA VAL A 324 19.63 -15.33 13.10
C VAL A 324 19.48 -15.51 11.62
N ASP A 325 18.68 -14.66 10.99
CA ASP A 325 18.49 -14.73 9.55
C ASP A 325 19.53 -13.94 8.75
N SER A 326 19.34 -13.87 7.44
CA SER A 326 20.23 -13.18 6.51
C SER A 326 20.33 -11.67 6.75
N ALA A 327 19.35 -11.06 7.44
CA ALA A 327 19.37 -9.66 7.82
C ALA A 327 19.99 -9.44 9.21
N GLY A 328 20.44 -10.50 9.89
CA GLY A 328 20.97 -10.38 11.25
C GLY A 328 19.88 -10.31 12.32
N PHE A 329 18.62 -10.64 12.00
CA PHE A 329 17.51 -10.53 12.94
C PHE A 329 17.19 -11.85 13.66
N LEU A 330 16.88 -11.72 14.95
CA LEU A 330 16.39 -12.79 15.82
C LEU A 330 14.86 -12.82 15.81
N PRO A 331 14.23 -13.93 16.21
CA PRO A 331 12.79 -13.98 16.48
C PRO A 331 12.29 -12.86 17.41
N LEU A 332 13.10 -12.49 18.41
CA LEU A 332 12.76 -11.42 19.35
C LEU A 332 12.68 -10.04 18.69
N HIS A 333 13.52 -9.75 17.68
CA HIS A 333 13.45 -8.48 16.93
C HIS A 333 12.12 -8.35 16.17
N TYR A 334 11.66 -9.43 15.56
CA TYR A 334 10.37 -9.48 14.87
C TYR A 334 9.18 -9.35 15.84
N ALA A 335 9.25 -10.00 17.00
CA ALA A 335 8.24 -9.83 18.05
C ALA A 335 8.19 -8.37 18.58
N ALA A 336 9.35 -7.74 18.74
CA ALA A 336 9.47 -6.33 19.14
C ALA A 336 8.93 -5.38 18.06
N LEU A 337 9.27 -5.61 16.79
CA LEU A 337 8.80 -4.84 15.65
C LEU A 337 7.26 -4.84 15.56
N GLY A 338 6.63 -5.98 15.85
CA GLY A 338 5.18 -6.11 15.86
C GLY A 338 4.48 -5.57 17.12
N GLY A 339 5.23 -5.07 18.12
CA GLY A 339 4.70 -4.52 19.36
C GLY A 339 3.90 -5.53 20.19
N GLN A 340 4.40 -6.77 20.34
CA GLN A 340 3.69 -7.88 21.01
C GLN A 340 4.25 -8.17 22.42
N PRO A 341 3.86 -7.41 23.47
CA PRO A 341 4.50 -7.51 24.78
C PRO A 341 4.30 -8.88 25.46
N GLN A 342 3.16 -9.54 25.25
CA GLN A 342 2.92 -10.88 25.80
C GLN A 342 3.84 -11.93 25.17
N LEU A 343 4.03 -11.88 23.85
CA LEU A 343 4.95 -12.76 23.13
C LEU A 343 6.39 -12.51 23.57
N ILE A 344 6.81 -11.24 23.67
CA ILE A 344 8.14 -10.86 24.14
C ILE A 344 8.38 -11.42 25.54
N LYS A 345 7.42 -11.24 26.46
CA LYS A 345 7.52 -11.80 27.82
C LYS A 345 7.71 -13.32 27.80
N ALA A 346 6.89 -14.04 27.04
CA ALA A 346 6.99 -15.50 26.90
C ALA A 346 8.35 -15.93 26.31
N MET A 347 8.87 -15.21 25.32
CA MET A 347 10.21 -15.47 24.77
C MET A 347 11.34 -15.24 25.80
N LEU A 348 11.23 -14.20 26.62
CA LEU A 348 12.20 -13.90 27.68
C LEU A 348 12.18 -14.94 28.81
N GLU A 349 11.00 -15.45 29.17
CA GLU A 349 10.85 -16.57 30.11
C GLU A 349 11.54 -17.84 29.57
N GLN A 350 11.57 -18.01 28.24
CA GLN A 350 12.33 -19.06 27.54
C GLN A 350 13.81 -18.69 27.28
N ARG A 351 14.33 -17.65 27.94
CA ARG A 351 15.73 -17.19 27.85
C ARG A 351 16.17 -16.72 26.45
N ALA A 352 15.29 -16.05 25.71
CA ALA A 352 15.70 -15.23 24.58
C ALA A 352 16.68 -14.14 25.04
N ASP A 353 17.67 -13.81 24.20
CA ASP A 353 18.67 -12.78 24.51
C ASP A 353 18.14 -11.39 24.10
N PRO A 354 17.89 -10.48 25.05
CA PRO A 354 17.40 -9.13 24.75
C PRO A 354 18.51 -8.13 24.36
N SER A 355 19.79 -8.50 24.53
CA SER A 355 20.92 -7.58 24.43
C SER A 355 21.63 -7.59 23.09
N ARG A 356 21.22 -8.48 22.18
CA ARG A 356 21.86 -8.65 20.90
C ARG A 356 21.39 -7.60 19.92
N GLU A 357 22.32 -6.87 19.33
CA GLU A 357 22.02 -5.89 18.27
C GLU A 357 21.67 -6.62 16.97
N GLY A 358 20.57 -6.21 16.33
CA GLY A 358 20.27 -6.54 14.94
C GLY A 358 20.96 -5.55 14.00
N ASN A 359 21.30 -5.97 12.78
CA ASN A 359 21.75 -5.04 11.77
C ASN A 359 20.53 -4.26 11.26
N LEU A 360 20.29 -3.05 11.78
CA LEU A 360 19.38 -2.10 11.15
C LEU A 360 20.05 -1.66 9.83
N CYS A 361 19.65 -2.28 8.72
CA CYS A 361 19.96 -1.77 7.39
C CYS A 361 19.03 -0.60 7.06
#